data_AF-A0A4R2HN87-F1
#
_entry.id   AF-A0A4R2HN87-F1
#
_cell.length_a   1.000
_cell.length_b   1.000
_cell.length_c   1.000
_cell.angle_alpha   90.00
_cell.angle_beta   90.00
_cell.angle_gamma   90.00
#
_symmetry.space_group_name_H-M   'P 1'
#
loop_
_entity.id
_entity.type
_entity.pdbx_description
1 polymer ?
#
loop_
_entity_poly.entity_id
_entity_poly.type
_entity_poly.pdbx_seq_one_letter_code
_entity_poly.pdbx_strand_id
1 'polypeptide(L)' 'MIESWSQRLIAGYADRIIPVTVDIAELWGRLNASSPLPLVDGLLAATALVHDWALVTRNTADVERTGVRLVNPFGD' A
#
# COMPACT_ATOMS: atom_id res chain seq x y z
N MET A 1 -20.49 -13.81 8.78
CA MET A 1 -20.86 -12.81 7.75
C MET A 1 -19.79 -11.73 7.51
N ILE A 2 -18.68 -11.66 8.25
CA ILE A 2 -17.44 -10.99 7.81
C ILE A 2 -16.37 -12.03 7.46
N GLU A 3 -16.26 -13.07 8.30
CA GLU A 3 -15.34 -14.19 8.11
C GLU A 3 -15.45 -14.83 6.71
N SER A 4 -16.67 -15.16 6.29
CA SER A 4 -16.90 -15.77 4.97
C SER A 4 -16.59 -14.85 3.79
N TRP A 5 -16.68 -13.53 3.98
CA TRP A 5 -16.28 -12.57 2.95
C TRP A 5 -14.75 -12.46 2.88
N SER A 6 -14.09 -12.35 4.04
CA SER A 6 -12.62 -12.29 4.15
C SER A 6 -11.96 -13.53 3.56
N GLN A 7 -12.45 -14.73 3.91
CA GLN A 7 -11.92 -15.99 3.36
C GLN A 7 -12.04 -16.07 1.83
N ARG A 8 -13.15 -15.60 1.26
CA ARG A 8 -13.31 -15.52 -0.20
C ARG A 8 -12.35 -14.52 -0.83
N LEU A 9 -12.10 -13.38 -0.18
CA LEU A 9 -11.14 -12.40 -0.65
C LEU A 9 -9.72 -12.98 -0.64
N ILE A 10 -9.31 -13.61 0.46
CA ILE A 10 -7.99 -14.25 0.59
C ILE A 10 -7.83 -15.34 -0.46
N ALA A 11 -8.83 -16.21 -0.63
CA ALA A 11 -8.79 -17.27 -1.63
C ALA A 11 -8.73 -16.73 -3.07
N GLY A 12 -9.47 -15.65 -3.37
CA GLY A 12 -9.53 -15.05 -4.70
C GLY A 12 -8.27 -14.31 -5.14
N TYR A 13 -7.43 -13.89 -4.20
CA TYR A 13 -6.19 -13.14 -4.45
C TYR A 13 -4.94 -13.86 -3.92
N ALA A 14 -5.01 -15.16 -3.62
CA ALA A 14 -3.98 -15.88 -2.88
C ALA A 14 -2.56 -15.73 -3.48
N ASP A 15 -2.43 -15.72 -4.81
CA ASP A 15 -1.18 -15.53 -5.56
C ASP A 15 -0.70 -14.08 -5.65
N ARG A 16 -1.54 -13.13 -5.20
CA ARG A 16 -1.34 -11.68 -5.28
C ARG A 16 -1.31 -11.00 -3.91
N ILE A 17 -1.40 -11.78 -2.83
CA ILE A 17 -1.14 -11.30 -1.47
C ILE A 17 0.36 -11.39 -1.24
N ILE A 18 1.00 -10.23 -1.19
CA ILE A 18 2.44 -10.13 -0.98
C ILE A 18 2.79 -9.91 0.49
N PRO A 19 3.90 -10.49 0.99
CA PRO A 19 4.37 -10.24 2.35
C PRO A 19 5.01 -8.86 2.46
N VAL A 20 5.02 -8.30 3.67
CA VAL A 20 5.91 -7.19 4.00
C VAL A 20 7.32 -7.74 4.20
N THR A 21 8.21 -7.50 3.25
CA THR A 21 9.62 -7.91 3.30
C THR A 21 10.47 -6.90 4.07
N VAL A 22 11.73 -7.26 4.34
CA VAL A 22 12.71 -6.34 4.95
C VAL A 22 12.88 -5.08 4.09
N ASP A 23 13.02 -5.22 2.77
CA ASP A 23 13.18 -4.07 1.86
C ASP A 23 12.00 -3.08 1.95
N ILE A 24 10.78 -3.62 2.05
CA ILE A 24 9.56 -2.81 2.24
C ILE A 24 9.60 -2.10 3.61
N ALA A 25 9.95 -2.82 4.68
CA ALA A 25 10.02 -2.27 6.02
C ALA A 25 11.10 -1.18 6.16
N GLU A 26 12.26 -1.37 5.53
CA GLU A 26 13.32 -0.37 5.53
C GLU A 26 12.94 0.88 4.74
N LEU A 27 12.34 0.72 3.56
CA LEU A 27 11.86 1.86 2.78
C LEU A 27 10.78 2.63 3.54
N TRP A 28 9.82 1.93 4.14
CA TRP A 28 8.82 2.55 5.02
C TRP A 28 9.48 3.35 6.16
N GLY A 29 10.49 2.77 6.82
CA GLY A 29 11.24 3.44 7.88
C GLY A 29 11.88 4.74 7.41
N ARG A 30 12.51 4.75 6.22
CA ARG A 30 13.09 5.96 5.61
C ARG A 30 12.03 7.01 5.28
N LEU A 31 10.93 6.62 4.65
CA LEU A 31 9.82 7.53 4.32
C LEU A 31 9.25 8.18 5.58
N ASN A 32 9.00 7.37 6.62
CA ASN A 32 8.40 7.81 7.88
C ASN A 32 9.35 8.69 8.70
N ALA A 33 10.66 8.47 8.62
CA ALA A 33 11.66 9.31 9.27
C ALA A 33 11.71 10.73 8.67
N SER A 34 11.53 10.86 7.35
CA SER A 34 11.50 12.16 6.68
C SER A 34 10.16 12.89 6.84
N SER A 35 9.05 12.15 6.81
CA SER A 35 7.70 12.71 6.98
C SER A 35 6.77 11.64 7.56
N PRO A 36 6.31 11.78 8.81
CA PRO A 36 5.45 10.76 9.43
C PRO A 36 4.19 10.45 8.63
N LEU A 37 3.97 9.18 8.33
CA LEU A 37 2.83 8.66 7.57
C LEU A 37 1.93 7.82 8.48
N PRO A 38 0.62 7.71 8.19
CA PRO A 38 -0.21 6.66 8.76
C PRO A 38 0.44 5.29 8.49
N LEU A 39 0.50 4.42 9.51
CA LEU A 39 1.26 3.17 9.44
C LEU A 39 0.91 2.32 8.21
N VAL A 40 -0.38 2.10 7.96
CA VAL A 40 -0.86 1.25 6.86
C VAL A 40 -0.58 1.91 5.52
N ASP A 41 -0.87 3.20 5.37
CA ASP A 41 -0.67 3.93 4.12
C ASP A 41 0.82 4.02 3.74
N GLY A 42 1.68 4.24 4.74
CA GLY A 42 3.13 4.22 4.55
C GLY A 42 3.63 2.85 4.09
N LEU A 43 3.12 1.74 4.66
CA LEU A 43 3.48 0.39 4.23
C LEU A 43 2.98 0.09 2.82
N LEU A 44 1.75 0.50 2.47
CA LEU A 44 1.20 0.36 1.11
C LEU A 44 2.03 1.13 0.09
N ALA A 45 2.40 2.38 0.39
CA ALA A 45 3.24 3.20 -0.47
C ALA A 45 4.65 2.61 -0.64
N ALA A 46 5.30 2.21 0.45
CA ALA A 46 6.62 1.57 0.40
C ALA A 46 6.58 0.26 -0.41
N THR A 47 5.54 -0.54 -0.23
CA THR A 47 5.32 -1.77 -1.00
C THR A 47 5.24 -1.47 -2.49
N ALA A 48 4.42 -0.50 -2.90
CA ALA A 48 4.29 -0.13 -4.30
C ALA A 48 5.60 0.41 -4.88
N LEU A 49 6.36 1.20 -4.12
CA LEU A 49 7.67 1.72 -4.56
C LEU A 49 8.71 0.63 -4.75
N VAL A 50 8.80 -0.36 -3.85
CA VAL A 50 9.74 -1.49 -3.97
C VAL A 50 9.46 -2.31 -5.24
N HIS A 51 8.20 -2.44 -5.63
CA HIS A 51 7.79 -3.25 -6.78
C HIS A 51 7.56 -2.45 -8.08
N ASP A 52 7.80 -1.14 -8.09
CA ASP A 52 7.49 -0.24 -9.22
C ASP A 52 6.00 -0.28 -9.66
N TRP A 53 5.11 -0.37 -8.68
CA TRP A 53 3.66 -0.46 -8.88
C TRP A 53 2.96 0.90 -8.71
N ALA A 54 1.72 0.97 -9.20
CA ALA A 54 0.81 2.04 -8.83
C ALA A 54 0.07 1.70 -7.53
N LEU A 55 -0.07 2.67 -6.63
CA LEU A 55 -1.00 2.59 -5.49
C LEU A 55 -2.36 3.15 -5.91
N VAL A 56 -3.36 2.27 -5.97
CA VAL A 56 -4.74 2.65 -6.29
C VAL A 56 -5.46 3.02 -5.00
N THR A 57 -5.84 4.29 -4.82
CA THR A 57 -6.52 4.76 -3.62
C THR A 57 -7.40 5.98 -3.91
N ARG A 58 -8.50 6.12 -3.16
CA ARG A 58 -9.30 7.35 -3.15
C ARG A 58 -8.58 8.47 -2.40
N ASN A 59 -7.84 8.12 -1.35
CA ASN A 59 -7.18 9.08 -0.47
C ASN A 59 -5.72 9.23 -0.88
N THR A 60 -5.48 10.05 -1.90
CA THR A 60 -4.12 10.30 -2.43
C THR A 60 -3.29 11.17 -1.50
N ALA A 61 -3.92 12.08 -0.75
CA ALA A 61 -3.24 13.10 0.05
C ALA A 61 -2.27 12.53 1.10
N ASP A 62 -2.60 11.37 1.69
CA ASP A 62 -1.77 10.76 2.73
C ASP A 62 -0.45 10.19 2.18
N VAL A 63 -0.41 9.83 0.89
CA VAL A 63 0.69 9.09 0.27
C VAL A 63 1.37 9.83 -0.87
N GLU A 64 0.81 10.93 -1.37
CA GLU A 64 1.36 11.73 -2.48
C GLU A 64 2.81 12.15 -2.25
N ARG A 65 3.12 12.58 -1.01
CA ARG A 65 4.47 12.99 -0.61
C ARG A 65 5.53 11.88 -0.64
N THR A 66 5.12 10.61 -0.75
CA THR A 66 6.05 9.47 -0.84
C THR A 66 6.66 9.32 -2.23
N GLY A 67 6.10 9.97 -3.25
CA GLY A 67 6.51 9.84 -4.63
C GLY A 67 6.02 8.57 -5.33
N VAL A 68 5.18 7.77 -4.67
CA VAL A 68 4.55 6.59 -5.29
C VAL A 68 3.64 7.01 -6.45
N ARG A 69 3.60 6.22 -7.53
CA ARG A 69 2.64 6.44 -8.62
C ARG A 69 1.23 6.20 -8.11
N LEU A 70 0.34 7.18 -8.24
CA LEU A 70 -1.04 7.11 -7.75
C LEU A 70 -2.04 6.94 -8.88
N VAL A 71 -3.10 6.16 -8.60
CA VAL A 71 -4.30 6.09 -9.43
C VAL A 71 -5.51 6.27 -8.51
N ASN A 72 -6.28 7.33 -8.73
CA ASN A 72 -7.55 7.51 -8.05
C ASN A 72 -8.69 7.02 -8.95
N PRO A 73 -9.31 5.85 -8.69
CA PRO A 73 -10.35 5.30 -9.55
C PRO A 73 -11.70 6.03 -9.41
N PHE A 74 -11.77 7.04 -8.54
CA PHE A 74 -12.94 7.89 -8.33
C PHE A 74 -12.67 9.35 -8.73
N GLY A 75 -11.48 9.66 -9.24
CA GLY A 75 -11.22 10.96 -9.87
C GLY A 75 -11.82 11.00 -11.28
N ASP A 76 -12.11 12.20 -11.78
CA ASP A 76 -12.53 12.44 -13.17
C ASP A 76 -11.43 12.09 -14.19
#